data_AF-E7MNL0-F1
#
_entry.id   AF-E7MNL0-F1
#
_cell.length_a   1.000
_cell.length_b   1.000
_cell.length_c   1.000
_cell.angle_alpha   90.00
_cell.angle_beta   90.00
_cell.angle_gamma   90.00
#
_symmetry.space_group_name_H-M   'P 1'
#
loop_
_entity.id
_entity.type
_entity.pdbx_description
1 polymer ?
#
loop_
_entity_poly.entity_id
_entity_poly.type
_entity_poly.pdbx_seq_one_letter_code
_entity_poly.pdbx_strand_id
1 'polypeptide(L)' 'MKEKTLVTLKNELSLKYPFSDDMPMIYLGEIANMPEHGIFIGQSGKCYFGYHISSFRELNEDEV' A
#
# COMPACT_ATOMS: atom_id res chain seq x y z
N MET A 1 -8.16 0.24 -7.41
CA MET A 1 -6.71 0.01 -7.36
C MET A 1 -6.44 -1.31 -8.08
N LYS A 2 -5.50 -1.34 -9.02
CA LYS A 2 -5.16 -2.57 -9.76
C LYS A 2 -4.25 -3.46 -8.91
N GLU A 3 -4.44 -4.77 -8.96
CA GLU A 3 -3.48 -5.71 -8.36
C GLU A 3 -2.10 -5.56 -9.00
N LYS A 4 -1.06 -5.85 -8.21
CA LYS A 4 0.36 -5.79 -8.61
C LYS A 4 0.80 -4.40 -9.08
N THR A 5 0.28 -3.36 -8.43
CA THR A 5 0.66 -1.96 -8.70
C THR A 5 1.46 -1.37 -7.56
N LEU A 6 2.36 -0.43 -7.87
CA LEU A 6 3.07 0.35 -6.86
C LEU A 6 2.15 1.44 -6.30
N VAL A 7 2.14 1.55 -4.98
CA VAL A 7 1.27 2.47 -4.24
C VAL A 7 2.04 3.28 -3.22
N THR A 8 1.56 4.50 -3.01
CA THR A 8 1.99 5.38 -1.92
C THR A 8 0.81 5.83 -1.06
N LEU A 9 1.06 6.45 0.08
CA LEU A 9 0.02 7.02 0.94
C LEU A 9 -0.66 8.22 0.25
N LYS A 10 -1.99 8.30 0.32
CA LYS A 10 -2.75 9.39 -0.34
C LYS A 10 -2.47 10.76 0.24
N ASN A 11 -2.32 10.84 1.55
CA ASN A 11 -1.96 12.06 2.24
C ASN A 11 -0.58 11.83 2.82
N GLU A 12 0.36 12.76 2.61
CA GLU A 12 1.60 12.89 3.39
C GLU A 12 1.32 13.25 4.86
N LEU A 13 0.18 12.83 5.40
CA LEU A 13 -0.06 12.90 6.82
C LEU A 13 0.99 12.00 7.45
N SER A 14 1.91 12.67 8.14
CA SER A 14 2.90 12.17 9.09
C SER A 14 2.32 11.33 10.23
N LEU A 15 1.17 10.68 10.03
CA LEU A 15 0.80 9.49 10.75
C LEU A 15 1.90 8.49 10.44
N LYS A 16 2.78 8.27 11.42
CA LYS A 16 3.74 7.16 11.46
C LYS A 16 2.96 5.87 11.27
N TYR A 17 2.64 5.53 10.03
CA TYR A 17 2.30 4.17 9.72
C TYR A 17 3.55 3.36 10.07
N PRO A 18 3.38 2.19 10.71
CA PRO A 18 4.52 1.38 11.14
C PRO A 18 5.39 0.88 9.96
N PHE A 19 4.96 1.15 8.72
CA PHE A 19 5.61 0.81 7.46
C PHE A 19 5.97 2.04 6.60
N SER A 20 5.87 3.27 7.12
CA SER A 20 6.21 4.49 6.34
C SER A 20 7.63 4.45 5.78
N ASP A 21 8.57 3.86 6.53
CA ASP A 21 9.97 3.69 6.11
C ASP A 21 10.16 2.59 5.05
N ASP A 22 9.10 1.88 4.67
CA ASP A 22 9.11 0.75 3.73
C ASP A 22 8.28 1.01 2.45
N MET A 23 7.93 2.28 2.23
CA MET A 23 7.21 2.79 1.05
C MET A 23 8.18 3.04 -0.13
N PRO A 24 7.68 3.08 -1.38
CA PRO A 24 6.36 2.64 -1.82
C PRO A 24 6.19 1.13 -1.71
N MET A 25 4.94 0.68 -1.75
CA MET A 25 4.60 -0.74 -1.59
C MET A 25 3.96 -1.29 -2.86
N ILE A 26 4.06 -2.59 -3.07
CA ILE A 26 3.30 -3.29 -4.10
C ILE A 26 1.99 -3.76 -3.49
N TYR A 27 0.87 -3.29 -4.01
CA TYR A 27 -0.44 -3.83 -3.66
C TYR A 27 -0.72 -5.13 -4.40
N LEU A 28 -1.10 -6.19 -3.68
CA LEU A 28 -1.33 -7.51 -4.25
C LEU A 28 -2.82 -7.88 -4.39
N GLY A 29 -3.73 -7.19 -3.70
CA GLY A 29 -5.15 -7.51 -3.71
C GLY A 29 -5.81 -7.35 -2.34
N GLU A 30 -7.11 -7.60 -2.29
CA GLU A 30 -7.88 -7.59 -1.03
C GLU A 30 -7.70 -8.91 -0.27
N ILE A 31 -7.84 -8.86 1.05
CA ILE A 31 -7.92 -10.05 1.89
C ILE A 31 -9.31 -10.68 1.71
N ALA A 32 -9.35 -11.97 1.40
CA ALA A 32 -10.61 -12.71 1.28
C ALA A 32 -11.45 -12.57 2.56
N ASN A 33 -12.73 -12.24 2.40
CA ASN A 33 -13.68 -11.98 3.49
C ASN A 33 -13.40 -10.73 4.34
N MET A 34 -12.48 -9.86 3.93
CA MET A 34 -12.24 -8.55 4.56
C MET A 34 -12.24 -7.45 3.50
N PRO A 35 -13.43 -7.01 3.03
CA PRO A 35 -13.51 -5.99 2.00
C PRO A 35 -12.77 -4.72 2.45
N GLU A 36 -12.18 -4.02 1.48
CA GLU A 36 -11.40 -2.79 1.67
C GLU A 36 -10.04 -2.96 2.35
N HIS A 37 -9.67 -4.17 2.80
CA HIS A 37 -8.40 -4.43 3.47
C HIS A 37 -7.42 -5.11 2.51
N GLY A 38 -6.27 -4.48 2.29
CA GLY A 38 -5.30 -4.91 1.29
C GLY A 38 -4.17 -5.78 1.83
N ILE A 39 -3.51 -6.45 0.88
CA ILE A 39 -2.23 -7.14 1.01
C ILE A 39 -1.17 -6.30 0.30
N PHE A 40 -0.06 -6.03 0.96
CA PHE A 40 1.01 -5.17 0.45
C PHE A 40 2.39 -5.80 0.68
N ILE A 41 3.34 -5.52 -0.21
CA ILE A 41 4.76 -5.84 -0.03
C ILE A 41 5.54 -4.53 0.00
N GLY A 42 6.24 -4.27 1.11
CA GLY A 42 7.15 -3.12 1.22
C GLY A 42 8.46 -3.34 0.47
N GLN A 43 9.25 -2.28 0.28
CA GLN A 43 10.54 -2.35 -0.43
C GLN A 43 11.52 -3.36 0.19
N SER A 44 11.44 -3.57 1.50
CA SER A 44 12.23 -4.53 2.26
C SER A 44 11.85 -5.99 1.98
N GLY A 45 10.78 -6.23 1.23
CA GLY A 45 10.21 -7.56 0.99
C GLY A 45 9.29 -8.05 2.11
N LYS A 46 9.06 -7.24 3.16
CA LYS A 46 8.08 -7.56 4.20
C LYS A 46 6.66 -7.49 3.65
N CYS A 47 5.84 -8.45 4.07
CA CYS A 47 4.42 -8.47 3.74
C CYS A 47 3.61 -7.78 4.85
N TYR A 48 2.65 -6.97 4.43
CA TYR A 48 1.77 -6.16 5.27
C TYR A 48 0.32 -6.44 4.90
N PHE A 49 -0.54 -6.57 5.91
CA PHE A 49 -1.92 -7.02 5.74
C PHE A 49 -2.85 -6.18 6.62
N GLY A 50 -4.08 -6.00 6.18
CA GLY A 50 -5.14 -5.44 7.02
C GLY A 50 -5.19 -3.90 7.06
N TYR A 51 -4.54 -3.22 6.11
CA TYR A 51 -4.66 -1.78 5.96
C TYR A 51 -5.74 -1.41 4.95
N HIS A 52 -6.47 -0.33 5.21
CA HIS A 52 -7.51 0.17 4.31
C HIS A 52 -6.90 0.62 2.98
N ILE A 53 -7.36 0.01 1.89
CA ILE A 53 -6.95 0.32 0.51
C ILE A 53 -7.18 1.80 0.18
N SER A 54 -8.23 2.40 0.77
CA SER A 54 -8.55 3.81 0.59
C SER A 54 -7.46 4.76 1.08
N SER A 55 -6.57 4.33 1.99
CA SER A 55 -5.44 5.12 2.49
C SER A 55 -4.28 5.25 1.48
N PHE A 56 -4.33 4.47 0.40
CA PHE A 56 -3.29 4.42 -0.62
C PHE A 56 -3.78 4.95 -1.96
N ARG A 57 -2.83 5.41 -2.78
CA ARG A 57 -2.99 5.75 -4.20
C ARG A 57 -1.93 5.05 -5.03
N GLU A 58 -2.22 4.83 -6.30
CA GLU A 58 -1.22 4.36 -7.27
C GLU A 58 -0.17 5.46 -7.49
N LEU A 59 1.09 5.05 -7.69
CA LEU A 59 2.15 5.92 -8.19
C LEU A 59 1.96 6.14 -9.70
N ASN A 60 2.28 7.33 -10.17
CA ASN A 60 2.31 7.65 -11.61
C ASN A 60 3.70 7.33 -12.19
N GLU A 61 3.82 7.29 -13.52
CA GLU A 61 5.07 6.92 -14.22
C GLU A 61 6.27 7.79 -13.82
N ASP A 62 6.05 9.08 -13.53
CA ASP A 62 7.11 10.00 -13.09
C ASP A 62 7.60 9.75 -11.65
N GLU A 63 6.88 8.94 -10.87
CA GLU A 63 7.18 8.63 -9.46
C GLU A 63 7.74 7.21 -9.25
N VAL A 64 7.82 6.40 -10.32
CA VAL A 64 8.29 4.99 -10.28
C VAL A 64 9.80 4.88 -10.42
#